data_AF-A0A533MJE4-F1
#
_entry.id   AF-A0A533MJE4-F1
#
_cell.length_a   1.000
_cell.length_b   1.000
_cell.length_c   1.000
_cell.angle_alpha   90.00
_cell.angle_beta   90.00
_cell.angle_gamma   90.00
#
_symmetry.space_group_name_H-M   'P 1'
#
loop_
_entity.id
_entity.type
_entity.pdbx_description
1 polymer ?
#
loop_
_entity_poly.entity_id
_entity_poly.type
_entity_poly.pdbx_seq_one_letter_code
_entity_poly.pdbx_strand_id
1 'polypeptide(L)'
;MIKFLYIKAVGNVKGMNVRVIIIAKGEVQRVGYRDVVERAARKMKLTGNVSNLKPYDVKIICEGDNKSIDSFIELITLKEYPVIVEHMDVKFEDATGEFEYFEIIRGDMTEELGEKLDMANAKLTLMIGKQGVMIEKQDVLIEKVEDNTSILNNFKNETNNNLDKLTNIMIKHDVDAQERIATLTAEISQIKERLSLLESAVA
;
A
#
# COMPACT_ATOMS: atom_id res chain seq x y z
N MET A 1 -4.62 11.55 41.52
CA MET A 1 -4.20 12.26 42.75
C MET A 1 -2.70 12.09 43.06
N ILE A 2 -2.11 10.91 42.83
CA ILE A 2 -0.68 10.61 43.09
C ILE A 2 0.29 11.41 42.19
N LYS A 3 0.00 11.54 40.88
CA LYS A 3 0.81 12.30 39.91
C LYS A 3 0.99 13.79 40.28
N PHE A 4 -0.01 14.38 40.95
CA PHE A 4 0.00 15.79 41.34
C PHE A 4 0.76 16.07 42.65
N LEU A 5 0.92 15.05 43.51
CA LEU A 5 1.61 15.20 44.79
C LEU A 5 3.14 15.19 44.60
N TYR A 6 3.64 14.38 43.67
CA TYR A 6 5.08 14.29 43.37
C TYR A 6 5.60 15.59 42.71
N ILE A 7 4.81 16.20 41.81
CA ILE A 7 5.20 17.43 41.10
C ILE A 7 5.28 18.65 42.03
N LYS A 8 4.48 18.71 43.11
CA LYS A 8 4.52 19.84 44.06
C LYS A 8 5.67 19.77 45.06
N ALA A 9 6.26 18.59 45.32
CA ALA A 9 7.35 18.44 46.27
C ALA A 9 8.74 18.75 45.67
N VAL A 10 8.89 18.62 44.35
CA VAL A 10 10.19 18.72 43.67
C VAL A 10 10.23 20.00 42.84
N GLY A 11 10.38 21.14 43.50
CA GLY A 11 10.68 22.40 42.84
C GLY A 11 11.96 22.28 42.02
N ASN A 12 11.85 22.36 40.70
CA ASN A 12 12.90 22.73 39.74
C ASN A 12 14.33 22.26 40.09
N VAL A 13 14.55 20.96 40.29
CA VAL A 13 15.90 20.39 40.41
C VAL A 13 16.28 19.70 39.10
N LYS A 14 17.18 20.34 38.36
CA LYS A 14 17.87 19.77 37.20
C LYS A 14 18.83 18.69 37.73
N GLY A 15 18.51 17.41 37.55
CA GLY A 15 19.51 16.33 37.70
C GLY A 15 19.17 15.10 38.56
N MET A 16 17.91 14.80 38.89
CA MET A 16 17.59 13.48 39.47
C MET A 16 16.96 12.58 38.41
N ASN A 17 17.69 11.53 38.04
CA ASN A 17 17.10 10.39 37.36
C ASN A 17 16.07 9.75 38.29
N VAL A 18 14.98 9.26 37.72
CA VAL A 18 13.94 8.51 38.41
C VAL A 18 13.90 7.10 37.87
N ARG A 19 13.46 6.16 38.70
CA ARG A 19 13.14 4.80 38.31
C ARG A 19 11.64 4.67 38.14
N VAL A 20 11.21 4.00 37.08
CA VAL A 20 9.81 3.68 36.86
C VAL A 20 9.65 2.19 36.59
N ILE A 21 8.70 1.59 37.31
CA ILE A 21 8.22 0.23 37.07
C ILE A 21 6.84 0.35 36.42
N ILE A 22 6.70 -0.24 35.23
CA ILE A 22 5.46 -0.26 34.46
C ILE A 22 5.03 -1.71 34.27
N ILE A 23 3.76 -2.00 34.57
CA ILE A 23 3.11 -3.24 34.18
C ILE A 23 2.09 -2.91 33.10
N ALA A 24 2.41 -3.29 31.86
CA ALA A 24 1.51 -3.15 30.72
C ALA A 24 0.64 -4.40 30.57
N LYS A 25 -0.66 -4.19 30.36
CA LYS A 25 -1.69 -5.23 30.26
C LYS A 25 -2.47 -5.08 28.95
N GLY A 26 -2.94 -6.21 28.41
CA GLY A 26 -3.68 -6.31 27.16
C GLY A 26 -3.01 -7.28 26.19
N GLU A 27 -3.15 -7.03 24.89
CA GLU A 27 -2.46 -7.77 23.83
C GLU A 27 -1.03 -7.25 23.68
N VAL A 28 -0.20 -7.58 24.67
CA VAL A 28 1.18 -7.07 24.83
C VAL A 28 2.24 -8.17 24.79
N GLN A 29 1.86 -9.43 24.89
CA GLN A 29 2.76 -10.57 24.66
C GLN A 29 2.55 -11.17 23.28
N ARG A 30 3.57 -11.83 22.74
CA ARG A 30 3.50 -12.51 21.43
C ARG A 30 3.03 -11.60 20.28
N VAL A 31 3.41 -10.32 20.34
CA VAL A 31 3.07 -9.31 19.33
C VAL A 31 4.25 -8.38 19.00
N GLY A 32 5.44 -8.68 19.54
CA GLY A 32 6.66 -7.87 19.36
C GLY A 32 6.72 -6.60 20.22
N TYR A 33 5.88 -6.47 21.26
CA TYR A 33 5.85 -5.28 22.11
C TYR A 33 7.18 -5.03 22.83
N ARG A 34 7.87 -6.06 23.32
CA ARG A 34 9.19 -5.91 23.97
C ARG A 34 10.22 -5.20 23.06
N ASP A 35 10.20 -5.49 21.75
CA ASP A 35 11.05 -4.82 20.76
C ASP A 35 10.65 -3.35 20.56
N VAL A 36 9.34 -3.03 20.62
CA VAL A 36 8.86 -1.64 20.60
C VAL A 36 9.37 -0.88 21.82
N VAL A 37 9.23 -1.48 23.00
CA VAL A 37 9.66 -0.90 24.28
C VAL A 37 11.18 -0.64 24.28
N GLU A 38 11.99 -1.63 23.88
CA GLU A 38 13.45 -1.47 23.80
C GLU A 38 13.85 -0.33 22.84
N ARG A 39 13.24 -0.27 21.64
CA ARG A 39 13.51 0.82 20.69
C ARG A 39 13.11 2.19 21.24
N ALA A 40 11.96 2.27 21.91
CA ALA A 40 11.49 3.49 22.56
C ALA A 40 12.45 3.95 23.67
N ALA A 41 12.88 3.03 24.54
CA ALA A 41 13.80 3.32 25.63
C ALA A 41 15.15 3.83 25.10
N ARG A 42 15.70 3.16 24.07
CA ARG A 42 16.94 3.60 23.41
C ARG A 42 16.82 4.99 22.80
N LYS A 43 15.70 5.30 22.14
CA LYS A 43 15.43 6.63 21.56
C LYS A 43 15.41 7.71 22.63
N MET A 44 14.90 7.40 23.82
CA MET A 44 14.82 8.28 24.97
C MET A 44 16.07 8.23 25.87
N LYS A 45 17.10 7.46 25.49
CA LYS A 45 18.34 7.26 26.27
C LYS A 45 18.09 6.76 27.70
N LEU A 46 17.06 5.95 27.88
CA LEU A 46 16.75 5.29 29.14
C LEU A 46 17.57 4.01 29.29
N THR A 47 17.91 3.65 30.52
CA THR A 47 18.49 2.34 30.87
C THR A 47 17.44 1.49 31.60
N GLY A 48 17.60 0.17 31.64
CA GLY A 48 16.60 -0.71 32.27
C GLY A 48 16.40 -2.03 31.55
N ASN A 49 15.22 -2.62 31.74
CA ASN A 49 14.85 -3.85 31.06
C ASN A 49 13.35 -3.96 30.80
N VAL A 50 13.02 -4.84 29.85
CA VAL A 50 11.65 -5.29 29.60
C VAL A 50 11.58 -6.82 29.59
N SER A 51 10.56 -7.37 30.23
CA SER A 51 10.35 -8.82 30.34
C SER A 51 8.87 -9.18 30.28
N ASN A 52 8.58 -10.40 29.85
CA ASN A 52 7.23 -10.96 29.97
C ASN A 52 6.99 -11.40 31.42
N LEU A 53 5.83 -11.04 31.96
CA LEU A 53 5.35 -11.47 33.27
C LEU A 53 4.22 -12.47 33.08
N LYS A 54 4.36 -13.68 33.66
CA LYS A 54 3.28 -14.67 33.62
C LYS A 54 2.06 -14.15 34.42
N PRO A 55 0.83 -14.35 33.93
CA PRO A 55 0.49 -15.10 32.73
C PRO A 55 0.66 -14.32 31.41
N TYR A 56 0.22 -13.05 31.31
CA TYR A 56 0.12 -12.34 30.02
C TYR A 56 0.54 -10.86 30.03
N ASP A 57 1.15 -10.37 31.10
CA ASP A 57 1.54 -8.96 31.24
C ASP A 57 2.99 -8.72 30.79
N VAL A 58 3.35 -7.46 30.55
CA VAL A 58 4.76 -7.08 30.29
C VAL A 58 5.24 -6.14 31.39
N LYS A 59 6.36 -6.49 32.01
CA LYS A 59 7.03 -5.67 33.01
C LYS A 59 8.15 -4.87 32.36
N ILE A 60 8.17 -3.58 32.65
CA ILE A 60 9.20 -2.66 32.19
C ILE A 60 9.78 -1.99 33.44
N ILE A 61 11.09 -1.99 33.55
CA ILE A 61 11.83 -1.19 34.55
C ILE A 61 12.72 -0.26 33.76
N CYS A 62 12.65 1.04 34.03
CA CYS A 62 13.49 2.01 33.34
C CYS A 62 13.96 3.13 34.26
N GLU A 63 15.16 3.64 34.00
CA GLU A 63 15.74 4.78 34.70
C GLU A 63 16.13 5.87 33.70
N GLY A 64 15.92 7.12 34.09
CA GLY A 64 16.29 8.29 33.29
C GLY A 64 15.68 9.58 33.82
N ASP A 65 15.83 10.67 33.07
CA ASP A 65 15.23 11.95 33.47
C ASP A 65 13.71 11.94 33.31
N ASN A 66 13.01 12.71 34.16
CA ASN A 66 11.54 12.77 34.18
C ASN A 66 10.91 13.05 32.79
N LYS A 67 11.52 13.91 31.97
CA LYS A 67 10.97 14.29 30.67
C LYS A 67 11.07 13.12 29.68
N SER A 68 12.19 12.41 29.68
CA SER A 68 12.40 11.22 28.86
C SER A 68 11.46 10.09 29.27
N ILE A 69 11.22 9.92 30.59
CA ILE A 69 10.28 8.94 31.14
C ILE A 69 8.83 9.24 30.73
N ASP A 70 8.37 10.48 30.88
CA ASP A 70 7.01 10.87 30.47
C ASP A 70 6.80 10.61 28.97
N SER A 71 7.76 11.01 28.14
CA SER A 71 7.72 10.78 26.68
C SER A 71 7.75 9.30 26.32
N PHE A 72 8.47 8.49 27.09
CA PHE A 72 8.55 7.05 26.91
C PHE A 72 7.22 6.36 27.21
N ILE A 73 6.56 6.70 28.33
CA ILE A 73 5.26 6.14 28.72
C ILE A 73 4.21 6.43 27.64
N GLU A 74 4.18 7.65 27.10
CA GLU A 74 3.27 8.00 26.01
C GLU A 74 3.54 7.15 24.75
N LEU A 75 4.80 7.00 24.37
CA LEU A 75 5.19 6.28 23.16
C LEU A 75 4.85 4.79 23.19
N ILE A 76 4.88 4.16 24.37
CA ILE A 76 4.55 2.74 24.52
C ILE A 76 3.06 2.48 24.73
N THR A 77 2.22 3.52 24.85
CA THR A 77 0.76 3.38 24.96
C THR A 77 0.11 3.12 23.59
N LEU A 78 0.38 1.94 23.01
CA LEU A 78 -0.14 1.55 21.70
C LEU A 78 -1.57 1.01 21.81
N LYS A 79 -2.46 1.40 20.90
CA LYS A 79 -3.88 0.99 20.90
C LYS A 79 -4.34 0.38 19.57
N GLU A 80 -3.39 -0.01 18.71
CA GLU A 80 -3.68 -0.51 17.37
C GLU A 80 -3.03 -1.88 17.15
N TYR A 81 -3.76 -2.77 16.48
CA TYR A 81 -3.25 -4.10 16.12
C TYR A 81 -1.91 -3.97 15.37
N PRO A 82 -0.87 -4.78 15.70
CA PRO A 82 -0.94 -5.99 16.52
C PRO A 82 -0.72 -5.78 18.03
N VAL A 83 -0.46 -4.57 18.52
CA VAL A 83 -0.16 -4.32 19.94
C VAL A 83 -1.24 -3.44 20.57
N ILE A 84 -1.98 -4.00 21.52
CA ILE A 84 -3.05 -3.27 22.22
C ILE A 84 -2.74 -3.24 23.70
N VAL A 85 -2.22 -2.11 24.17
CA VAL A 85 -2.03 -1.79 25.58
C VAL A 85 -3.34 -1.23 26.12
N GLU A 86 -4.08 -2.06 26.86
CA GLU A 86 -5.35 -1.69 27.46
C GLU A 86 -5.15 -0.87 28.73
N HIS A 87 -4.15 -1.26 29.54
CA HIS A 87 -3.87 -0.64 30.81
C HIS A 87 -2.37 -0.64 31.13
N MET A 88 -1.91 0.37 31.87
CA MET A 88 -0.56 0.43 32.43
C MET A 88 -0.61 0.86 33.89
N ASP A 89 -0.08 0.00 34.76
CA ASP A 89 0.21 0.35 36.15
C ASP A 89 1.60 0.96 36.22
N VAL A 90 1.72 2.21 36.69
CA VAL A 90 2.98 2.95 36.71
C VAL A 90 3.35 3.30 38.15
N LYS A 91 4.54 2.88 38.59
CA LYS A 91 5.11 3.18 39.91
C LYS A 91 6.46 3.88 39.76
N PHE A 92 6.62 5.01 40.45
CA PHE A 92 7.87 5.77 40.51
C PHE A 92 8.65 5.38 41.77
N GLU A 93 9.97 5.28 41.63
CA GLU A 93 10.95 4.96 42.66
C GLU A 93 12.22 5.80 42.44
N ASP A 94 13.10 5.81 43.43
CA ASP A 94 14.41 6.45 43.29
C ASP A 94 15.29 5.63 42.34
N ALA A 95 16.06 6.32 41.48
CA ALA A 95 17.00 5.66 40.58
C ALA A 95 18.10 4.95 41.37
N THR A 96 18.35 3.68 41.04
CA THR A 96 19.40 2.89 41.67
C THR A 96 20.72 2.98 40.93
N GLY A 97 20.69 3.32 39.63
CA GLY A 97 21.87 3.35 38.76
C GLY A 97 22.39 1.95 38.40
N GLU A 98 21.58 0.90 38.57
CA GLU A 98 22.01 -0.49 38.36
C GLU A 98 22.10 -0.90 36.88
N PHE A 99 21.52 -0.10 35.97
CA PHE A 99 21.43 -0.44 34.55
C PHE A 99 22.40 0.40 33.71
N GLU A 100 23.32 -0.27 33.02
CA GLU A 100 24.23 0.37 32.05
C GLU A 100 23.55 0.61 30.69
N TYR A 101 22.66 -0.29 30.28
CA TYR A 101 21.94 -0.25 29.01
C TYR A 101 20.48 -0.70 29.19
N PHE A 102 19.69 -0.60 28.12
CA PHE A 102 18.34 -1.15 28.08
C PHE A 102 18.33 -2.51 27.37
N GLU A 103 17.76 -3.53 28.01
CA GLU A 103 17.76 -4.90 27.50
C GLU A 103 16.39 -5.60 27.51
N ILE A 104 16.24 -6.60 26.65
CA ILE A 104 15.09 -7.51 26.67
C ILE A 104 15.48 -8.78 27.42
N ILE A 105 14.84 -9.02 28.57
CA ILE A 105 14.98 -10.26 29.32
C ILE A 105 14.06 -11.31 28.67
N ARG A 106 14.68 -12.41 28.21
CA ARG A 106 14.00 -13.54 27.59
C ARG A 106 13.84 -14.66 28.61
N GLY A 107 12.71 -15.37 28.52
CA GLY A 107 12.44 -16.54 29.35
C GLY A 107 13.13 -17.79 28.82
N ASP A 108 12.49 -18.94 29.04
CA ASP A 108 12.93 -20.22 28.48
C ASP A 108 12.93 -20.18 26.94
N MET A 109 14.05 -20.60 26.34
CA MET A 109 14.24 -20.52 24.89
C MET A 109 13.25 -21.42 24.12
N THR A 110 12.82 -22.54 24.70
CA THR A 110 11.88 -23.47 24.07
C THR A 110 10.47 -22.88 24.05
N GLU A 111 10.02 -22.33 25.17
CA GLU A 111 8.73 -21.62 25.29
C GLU A 111 8.70 -20.43 24.32
N GLU A 112 9.72 -19.58 24.34
CA GLU A 112 9.85 -18.40 23.46
C GLU A 112 9.88 -18.76 21.96
N LEU A 113 10.51 -19.87 21.58
CA LEU A 113 10.53 -20.35 20.20
C LEU A 113 9.16 -20.86 19.77
N GLY A 114 8.49 -21.64 20.62
CA GLY A 114 7.14 -22.15 20.36
C GLY A 114 6.14 -21.01 20.10
N GLU A 115 6.15 -19.99 20.97
CA GLU A 115 5.30 -18.81 20.81
C GLU A 115 5.56 -18.05 19.49
N LYS A 116 6.84 -17.94 19.08
CA LYS A 116 7.20 -17.32 17.81
C LYS A 116 6.74 -18.12 16.60
N LEU A 117 6.79 -19.45 16.67
CA LEU A 117 6.30 -20.30 15.59
C LEU A 117 4.77 -20.20 15.47
N ASP A 118 4.04 -20.18 16.59
CA ASP A 118 2.58 -20.01 16.58
C ASP A 118 2.17 -18.66 15.97
N MET A 119 2.87 -17.57 16.34
CA MET A 119 2.68 -16.26 15.70
C MET A 119 2.93 -16.30 14.19
N ALA A 120 4.04 -16.91 13.78
CA ALA A 120 4.41 -17.02 12.37
C ALA A 120 3.37 -17.81 11.60
N ASN A 121 2.87 -18.91 12.17
CA ASN A 121 1.80 -19.73 11.60
C ASN A 121 0.50 -18.93 11.46
N ALA A 122 0.04 -18.24 12.52
CA ALA A 122 -1.18 -17.43 12.45
C ALA A 122 -1.08 -16.33 11.37
N LYS A 123 0.08 -15.66 11.28
CA LYS A 123 0.32 -14.63 10.27
C LYS A 123 0.38 -15.24 8.86
N LEU A 124 0.97 -16.41 8.70
CA LEU A 124 1.02 -17.14 7.43
C LEU A 124 -0.38 -17.58 6.99
N THR A 125 -1.20 -18.12 7.89
CA THR A 125 -2.60 -18.47 7.61
C THR A 125 -3.39 -17.24 7.16
N LEU A 126 -3.22 -16.10 7.82
CA LEU A 126 -3.86 -14.85 7.41
C LEU A 126 -3.40 -14.39 6.02
N MET A 127 -2.09 -14.51 5.71
CA MET A 127 -1.56 -14.17 4.38
C MET A 127 -2.14 -15.08 3.30
N ILE A 128 -2.19 -16.40 3.54
CA ILE A 128 -2.76 -17.37 2.61
C ILE A 128 -4.23 -17.04 2.34
N GLY A 129 -5.02 -16.74 3.38
CA GLY A 129 -6.42 -16.33 3.22
C GLY A 129 -6.58 -15.06 2.38
N LYS A 130 -5.75 -14.02 2.62
CA LYS A 130 -5.76 -12.79 1.81
C LYS A 130 -5.35 -13.05 0.35
N GLN A 131 -4.40 -13.94 0.11
CA GLN A 131 -4.02 -14.35 -1.24
C GLN A 131 -5.15 -15.09 -1.95
N GLY A 132 -5.90 -15.95 -1.26
CA GLY A 132 -7.10 -16.60 -1.81
C GLY A 132 -8.12 -15.59 -2.34
N VAL A 133 -8.48 -14.59 -1.53
CA VAL A 133 -9.38 -13.50 -1.97
C VAL A 133 -8.81 -12.69 -3.12
N MET A 134 -7.48 -12.51 -3.19
CA MET A 134 -6.83 -11.81 -4.30
C MET A 134 -6.90 -12.60 -5.60
N ILE A 135 -6.78 -13.93 -5.55
CA ILE A 135 -6.94 -14.82 -6.71
C ILE A 135 -8.37 -14.72 -7.26
N GLU A 136 -9.39 -14.80 -6.40
CA GLU A 136 -10.79 -14.66 -6.83
C GLU A 136 -11.06 -13.32 -7.55
N LYS A 137 -10.47 -12.23 -7.06
CA LYS A 137 -10.56 -10.92 -7.72
C LYS A 137 -9.81 -10.87 -9.05
N GLN A 138 -8.71 -11.61 -9.18
CA GLN A 138 -7.98 -11.73 -10.45
C GLN A 138 -8.79 -12.51 -11.48
N ASP A 139 -9.50 -13.56 -11.07
CA ASP A 139 -10.38 -14.32 -11.97
C ASP A 139 -11.47 -13.43 -12.59
N VAL A 140 -12.11 -12.58 -11.77
CA VAL A 140 -13.11 -11.59 -12.26
C VAL A 140 -12.49 -10.55 -13.20
N LEU A 141 -11.23 -10.16 -12.96
CA LEU A 141 -10.52 -9.25 -13.88
C LEU A 141 -10.18 -9.92 -15.21
N ILE A 142 -9.81 -11.20 -15.18
CA ILE A 142 -9.52 -11.99 -16.39
C ILE A 142 -10.79 -12.09 -17.25
N GLU A 143 -11.93 -12.45 -16.66
CA GLU A 143 -13.23 -12.50 -17.38
C GLU A 143 -13.54 -11.18 -18.10
N LYS A 144 -13.41 -10.04 -17.39
CA LYS A 144 -13.62 -8.72 -18.01
C LYS A 144 -12.62 -8.40 -19.13
N VAL A 145 -11.38 -8.88 -19.02
CA VAL A 145 -10.36 -8.71 -20.07
C VAL A 145 -10.71 -9.56 -21.29
N GLU A 146 -11.22 -10.77 -21.10
CA GLU A 146 -11.71 -11.64 -22.18
C GLU A 146 -12.90 -11.01 -22.90
N ASP A 147 -13.87 -10.48 -22.16
CA ASP A 147 -15.02 -9.73 -22.71
C ASP A 147 -14.56 -8.52 -23.55
N ASN A 148 -13.66 -7.70 -23.00
CA ASN A 148 -13.12 -6.56 -23.72
C ASN A 148 -12.37 -6.98 -24.99
N THR A 149 -11.64 -8.10 -24.93
CA THR A 149 -10.93 -8.66 -26.10
C THR A 149 -11.92 -9.10 -27.18
N SER A 150 -13.03 -9.73 -26.78
CA SER A 150 -14.12 -10.11 -27.69
C SER A 150 -14.75 -8.89 -28.37
N ILE A 151 -15.06 -7.84 -27.60
CA ILE A 151 -15.60 -6.58 -28.13
C ILE A 151 -14.64 -5.94 -29.13
N LEU A 152 -13.34 -5.87 -28.80
CA LEU A 152 -12.33 -5.31 -29.70
C LEU A 152 -12.18 -6.10 -31.00
N ASN A 153 -12.23 -7.43 -30.92
CA ASN A 153 -12.19 -8.27 -32.12
C ASN A 153 -13.41 -8.05 -33.02
N ASN A 154 -14.61 -7.94 -32.44
CA ASN A 154 -15.82 -7.64 -33.20
C ASN A 154 -15.74 -6.25 -33.85
N PHE A 155 -15.35 -5.23 -33.09
CA PHE A 155 -15.16 -3.88 -33.62
C PHE A 155 -14.13 -3.84 -34.75
N LYS A 156 -12.99 -4.54 -34.61
CA LYS A 156 -11.98 -4.68 -35.65
C LYS A 156 -12.54 -5.32 -36.91
N ASN A 157 -13.31 -6.40 -36.77
CA ASN A 157 -13.92 -7.10 -37.90
C ASN A 157 -14.94 -6.22 -38.63
N GLU A 158 -15.81 -5.53 -37.90
CA GLU A 158 -16.78 -4.59 -38.48
C GLU A 158 -16.10 -3.43 -39.19
N THR A 159 -15.05 -2.87 -38.58
CA THR A 159 -14.26 -1.78 -39.16
C THR A 159 -13.61 -2.21 -40.47
N ASN A 160 -12.98 -3.39 -40.50
CA ASN A 160 -12.38 -3.95 -41.72
C ASN A 160 -13.43 -4.17 -42.82
N ASN A 161 -14.57 -4.79 -42.48
CA ASN A 161 -15.66 -5.00 -43.43
C ASN A 161 -16.18 -3.68 -44.02
N ASN A 162 -16.27 -2.63 -43.20
CA ASN A 162 -16.70 -1.31 -43.66
C ASN A 162 -15.64 -0.63 -44.55
N LEU A 163 -14.35 -0.79 -44.22
CA LEU A 163 -13.26 -0.29 -45.04
C LEU A 163 -13.21 -0.97 -46.42
N ASP A 164 -13.47 -2.28 -46.47
CA ASP A 164 -13.56 -3.02 -47.73
C ASP A 164 -14.74 -2.52 -48.58
N LYS A 165 -15.90 -2.30 -47.97
CA LYS A 165 -17.08 -1.70 -48.66
C LYS A 165 -16.76 -0.31 -49.20
N LEU A 166 -16.13 0.55 -48.41
CA LEU A 166 -15.73 1.89 -48.84
C LEU A 166 -14.74 1.84 -49.99
N THR A 167 -13.75 0.95 -49.91
CA THR A 167 -12.76 0.74 -50.98
C THR A 167 -13.44 0.32 -52.28
N ASN A 168 -14.40 -0.62 -52.22
CA ASN A 168 -15.17 -1.05 -53.39
C ASN A 168 -16.01 0.09 -53.99
N ILE A 169 -16.63 0.93 -53.15
CA ILE A 169 -17.40 2.10 -53.61
C ILE A 169 -16.47 3.10 -54.30
N MET A 170 -15.30 3.37 -53.73
CA MET A 170 -14.30 4.28 -54.30
C MET A 170 -13.81 3.79 -55.67
N ILE A 171 -13.45 2.50 -55.78
CA ILE A 171 -13.02 1.91 -57.05
C ILE A 171 -14.13 2.02 -58.09
N LYS A 172 -15.37 1.66 -57.74
CA LYS A 172 -16.49 1.76 -58.67
C LYS A 172 -16.70 3.19 -59.16
N HIS A 173 -16.66 4.17 -58.26
CA HIS A 173 -16.86 5.57 -58.61
C HIS A 173 -15.71 6.11 -59.48
N ASP A 174 -14.48 5.65 -59.27
CA ASP A 174 -13.34 6.00 -60.12
C ASP A 174 -13.50 5.42 -61.53
N VAL A 175 -13.92 4.15 -61.66
CA VAL A 175 -14.22 3.52 -62.95
C VAL A 175 -15.35 4.25 -63.68
N ASP A 176 -16.48 4.49 -63.01
CA ASP A 176 -17.62 5.20 -63.58
C ASP A 176 -17.22 6.62 -64.06
N ALA A 177 -16.34 7.30 -63.32
CA ALA A 177 -15.81 8.61 -63.71
C ALA A 177 -14.89 8.52 -64.93
N GLN A 178 -13.98 7.53 -64.98
CA GLN A 178 -13.10 7.29 -66.12
C GLN A 178 -13.89 7.00 -67.40
N GLU A 179 -14.95 6.18 -67.33
CA GLU A 179 -15.83 5.88 -68.46
C GLU A 179 -16.55 7.14 -68.99
N ARG A 180 -17.06 7.99 -68.08
CA ARG A 180 -17.68 9.27 -68.46
C ARG A 180 -16.69 10.22 -69.11
N ILE A 181 -15.48 10.35 -68.55
CA ILE A 181 -14.41 11.19 -69.10
C ILE A 181 -14.02 10.69 -70.51
N ALA A 182 -13.88 9.38 -70.70
CA ALA A 182 -13.57 8.80 -72.01
C ALA A 182 -14.65 9.12 -73.05
N THR A 183 -15.93 8.97 -72.66
CA THR A 183 -17.08 9.29 -73.52
C THR A 183 -17.09 10.77 -73.93
N LEU A 184 -16.97 11.68 -72.95
CA LEU A 184 -16.92 13.12 -73.22
C LEU A 184 -15.71 13.51 -74.09
N THR A 185 -14.56 12.87 -73.89
CA THR A 185 -13.36 13.11 -74.70
C THR A 185 -13.57 12.71 -76.16
N ALA A 186 -14.27 11.59 -76.39
CA ALA A 186 -14.64 11.14 -77.74
C ALA A 186 -15.61 12.12 -78.42
N GLU A 187 -16.66 12.55 -77.72
CA GLU A 187 -17.62 13.55 -78.22
C GLU A 187 -16.95 14.88 -78.56
N ILE A 188 -16.08 15.39 -77.67
CA ILE A 188 -15.32 16.63 -77.91
C ILE A 188 -14.42 16.48 -79.15
N SER A 189 -13.81 15.32 -79.36
CA SER A 189 -12.96 15.07 -80.52
C SER A 189 -13.74 15.12 -81.82
N GLN A 190 -14.94 14.51 -81.87
CA GLN A 190 -15.84 14.58 -83.02
C GLN A 190 -16.31 16.01 -83.29
N ILE A 191 -16.62 16.79 -82.24
CA ILE A 191 -17.00 18.19 -82.37
C ILE A 191 -15.85 19.01 -82.98
N LYS A 192 -14.61 18.83 -82.49
CA LYS A 192 -13.43 19.50 -83.02
C LYS A 192 -13.19 19.18 -84.50
N GLU A 193 -13.36 17.94 -84.90
CA GLU A 193 -13.24 17.51 -86.30
C GLU A 193 -14.28 18.21 -87.19
N ARG A 194 -15.55 18.25 -86.75
CA ARG A 194 -16.62 18.95 -87.47
C ARG A 194 -16.39 20.45 -87.58
N LEU A 195 -15.84 21.09 -86.54
CA LEU A 195 -15.46 22.51 -86.56
C LEU A 195 -14.36 22.79 -87.59
N SER A 196 -13.31 21.97 -87.63
CA SER A 196 -12.23 22.08 -88.62
C SER A 196 -12.74 21.97 -90.06
N LEU A 197 -13.68 21.05 -90.31
CA LEU A 197 -14.33 20.92 -91.62
C LEU A 197 -15.14 22.17 -92.01
N LEU A 198 -15.82 22.81 -91.04
CA LEU A 198 -16.55 24.05 -91.28
C LEU A 198 -15.61 25.23 -91.54
N GLU A 199 -14.55 25.38 -90.76
CA GLU A 199 -13.55 26.44 -90.92
C GLU A 199 -12.87 26.36 -92.31
N SER A 200 -12.57 25.15 -92.78
CA SER A 200 -11.98 24.96 -94.12
C SER A 200 -12.97 25.19 -95.28
N ALA A 201 -14.28 25.10 -95.04
CA ALA A 201 -15.30 25.38 -96.05
C ALA A 201 -15.63 26.89 -96.21
N VAL A 202 -15.25 27.72 -95.23
CA VAL A 202 -15.51 29.16 -95.20
C VAL A 202 -14.27 30.00 -95.57
N ALA A 203 -13.09 29.37 -95.59
CA ALA A 203 -11.82 29.94 -96.08
C ALA A 203 -11.68 29.85 -97.61
#